data_AF-F3FXM4-F1
#
_entry.id   AF-F3FXM4-F1
#
_cell.length_a   1.000
_cell.length_b   1.000
_cell.length_c   1.000
_cell.angle_alpha   90.00
_cell.angle_beta   90.00
_cell.angle_gamma   90.00
#
_symmetry.space_group_name_H-M   'P 1'
#
loop_
_entity.id
_entity.type
_entity.pdbx_description
1 polymer ?
#
loop_
_entity_poly.entity_id
_entity_poly.type
_entity_poly.pdbx_seq_one_letter_code
_entity_poly.pdbx_strand_id
1 'polypeptide(L)' 'NRLNFNTSRFDRVKDNRLKKWSNHEYKYDAWGNLVEKIVGIVRWQTFTYDSENRLVKTETMANS' A
#
# COMPACT_ATOMS: atom_id res chain seq x y z
N ASN A 1 -13.92 -27.56 -25.75
CA ASN A 1 -13.44 -26.17 -25.91
C ASN A 1 -12.66 -25.77 -24.65
N ARG A 2 -11.33 -25.98 -24.63
CA ARG A 2 -10.49 -25.60 -23.48
C ARG A 2 -10.14 -24.12 -23.61
N LEU A 3 -10.70 -23.29 -22.74
CA LEU A 3 -10.41 -21.87 -22.69
C LEU A 3 -8.98 -21.68 -22.17
N ASN A 4 -8.06 -21.34 -23.08
CA ASN A 4 -6.73 -20.87 -22.76
C ASN A 4 -6.84 -19.48 -22.12
N PHE A 5 -6.89 -19.44 -20.79
CA PHE A 5 -6.68 -18.19 -20.08
C PHE A 5 -5.19 -17.90 -20.12
N ASN A 6 -4.82 -17.00 -21.02
CA ASN A 6 -3.51 -16.36 -21.05
C ASN A 6 -3.39 -15.43 -19.81
N THR A 7 -3.28 -16.02 -18.62
CA THR A 7 -3.27 -15.31 -17.33
C THR A 7 -1.93 -14.64 -17.03
N SER A 8 -0.98 -14.60 -17.96
CA SER A 8 0.36 -14.04 -17.75
C SER A 8 0.45 -12.53 -18.03
N ARG A 9 -0.65 -11.87 -18.40
CA ARG A 9 -0.66 -10.44 -18.77
C ARG A 9 -1.09 -9.49 -17.67
N PHE A 10 -1.65 -10.03 -16.60
CA PHE A 10 -1.79 -9.31 -15.37
C PHE A 10 -0.81 -9.99 -14.42
N ASP A 11 0.35 -9.38 -14.20
CA ASP A 11 0.98 -9.50 -12.89
C ASP A 11 -0.09 -9.00 -11.91
N ARG A 12 -0.98 -9.92 -11.50
CA ARG A 12 -1.94 -9.68 -10.45
C ARG A 12 -1.07 -9.15 -9.34
N VAL A 13 -1.24 -7.87 -9.02
CA VAL A 13 -0.55 -7.24 -7.90
C VAL A 13 -0.65 -8.25 -6.77
N LYS A 14 0.47 -8.86 -6.37
CA LYS A 14 0.43 -9.96 -5.41
C LYS A 14 -0.40 -9.46 -4.22
N ASP A 15 -1.44 -10.21 -3.89
CA ASP A 15 -2.35 -9.92 -2.79
C ASP A 15 -3.23 -8.66 -2.93
N ASN A 16 -3.40 -8.14 -4.15
CA ASN A 16 -4.22 -6.94 -4.45
C ASN A 16 -3.78 -5.67 -3.68
N ARG A 17 -2.49 -5.56 -3.35
CA ARG A 17 -1.92 -4.45 -2.55
C ARG A 17 -1.16 -3.44 -3.41
N LEU A 18 -1.67 -2.21 -3.52
CA LEU A 18 -1.05 -1.15 -4.32
C LEU A 18 0.30 -0.73 -3.74
N LYS A 19 1.43 -1.06 -4.36
CA LYS A 19 2.76 -0.66 -3.85
C LYS A 19 3.19 0.74 -4.30
N LYS A 20 2.91 1.09 -5.56
CA LYS A 20 3.23 2.39 -6.14
C LYS A 20 2.15 2.81 -7.13
N TRP A 21 1.83 4.10 -7.13
CA TRP A 21 0.97 4.72 -8.14
C TRP A 21 1.32 6.20 -8.31
N SER A 22 1.69 6.60 -9.53
CA SER A 22 2.20 7.94 -9.78
C SER A 22 3.37 8.26 -8.83
N ASN A 23 3.33 9.38 -8.12
CA ASN A 23 4.29 9.78 -7.09
C ASN A 23 3.98 9.23 -5.68
N HIS A 24 3.07 8.26 -5.56
CA HIS A 24 2.71 7.66 -4.28
C HIS A 24 3.38 6.30 -4.09
N GLU A 25 3.95 6.06 -2.93
CA GLU A 25 4.45 4.76 -2.49
C GLU A 25 3.74 4.34 -1.20
N TYR A 26 3.46 3.05 -1.09
CA TYR A 26 2.68 2.47 0.01
C TYR A 26 3.38 1.21 0.54
N LYS A 27 3.43 1.08 1.87
CA LYS A 27 3.89 -0.14 2.54
C LYS A 27 2.80 -0.67 3.45
N TYR A 28 2.70 -1.98 3.51
CA TYR A 28 1.70 -2.67 4.30
C TYR A 28 2.36 -3.62 5.29
N ASP A 29 1.73 -3.83 6.44
CA ASP A 29 2.09 -4.92 7.36
C ASP A 29 1.66 -6.30 6.81
N ALA A 30 1.93 -7.36 7.57
CA ALA A 30 1.55 -8.72 7.18
C ALA A 30 0.02 -8.88 7.04
N TRP A 31 -0.77 -8.22 7.89
CA TRP A 31 -2.23 -8.27 7.90
C TRP A 31 -2.87 -7.45 6.77
N GLY A 32 -2.10 -6.58 6.11
CA GLY A 32 -2.55 -5.78 4.98
C GLY A 32 -2.96 -4.36 5.33
N ASN A 33 -2.66 -3.88 6.54
CA ASN A 33 -2.86 -2.48 6.90
C ASN A 33 -1.79 -1.61 6.29
N LEU A 34 -2.17 -0.42 5.82
CA LEU A 34 -1.24 0.58 5.31
C LEU A 34 -0.45 1.16 6.48
N VAL A 35 0.85 0.90 6.56
CA VAL A 35 1.71 1.41 7.65
C VAL A 35 2.54 2.63 7.25
N GLU A 36 2.76 2.82 5.95
CA GLU A 36 3.52 3.94 5.42
C GLU A 36 2.95 4.42 4.09
N LYS A 37 2.85 5.74 3.93
CA LYS A 37 2.54 6.40 2.66
C LYS A 37 3.53 7.52 2.39
N ILE A 38 4.17 7.47 1.24
CA ILE A 38 5.10 8.51 0.77
C ILE A 38 4.48 9.16 -0.46
N VAL A 39 4.50 10.49 -0.54
CA VAL A 39 4.04 11.27 -1.70
C VAL A 39 5.20 12.15 -2.17
N GLY A 40 5.88 11.71 -3.22
CA GLY A 40 7.11 12.32 -3.70
C GLY A 40 8.16 12.44 -2.60
N ILE A 41 8.94 13.53 -2.63
CA ILE A 41 9.95 13.85 -1.60
C ILE A 41 9.36 14.72 -0.47
N VAL A 42 8.11 15.18 -0.64
CA VAL A 42 7.56 16.28 0.15
C VAL A 42 6.74 15.83 1.35
N ARG A 43 6.20 14.62 1.35
CA ARG A 43 5.30 14.16 2.40
C ARG A 43 5.49 12.68 2.69
N TRP A 44 5.73 12.38 3.96
CA TRP A 44 5.83 11.03 4.50
C TRP A 44 4.85 10.87 5.66
N GLN A 45 4.03 9.83 5.61
CA GLN A 45 3.04 9.52 6.63
C GLN A 45 3.22 8.10 7.16
N THR A 46 3.05 7.94 8.47
CA THR A 46 3.01 6.63 9.13
C THR A 46 1.66 6.43 9.82
N PHE A 47 1.26 5.17 9.94
CA PHE A 47 -0.02 4.77 10.51
C PHE A 47 0.20 3.63 11.50
N THR A 48 -0.36 3.74 12.70
CA THR A 48 -0.28 2.71 13.74
C THR A 48 -1.67 2.17 14.03
N TYR A 49 -1.78 0.85 14.15
CA TYR A 49 -3.01 0.14 14.43
C TYR A 49 -2.92 -0.57 15.78
N ASP A 50 -4.06 -0.69 16.47
CA ASP A 50 -4.17 -1.59 17.63
C ASP A 50 -4.40 -3.05 17.19
N SER A 51 -4.40 -3.97 18.15
CA SER A 51 -4.60 -5.41 17.91
C SER A 51 -5.99 -5.75 17.32
N GLU A 52 -6.93 -4.82 17.32
CA GLU A 52 -8.27 -4.96 16.75
C GLU A 52 -8.38 -4.31 15.36
N ASN A 53 -7.24 -4.02 14.73
CA ASN A 53 -7.15 -3.47 13.39
C ASN A 53 -7.71 -2.05 13.25
N ARG A 54 -7.76 -1.28 14.34
CA ARG A 54 -8.22 0.11 14.34
C ARG A 54 -7.03 1.05 14.26
N LEU A 55 -7.13 2.06 13.41
CA LEU A 55 -6.12 3.11 13.32
C LEU A 55 -6.13 3.95 14.60
N VAL A 56 -5.02 3.97 15.33
CA VAL A 56 -4.88 4.69 16.61
C VAL A 56 -3.92 5.89 16.55
N LYS A 57 -3.03 5.94 15.55
CA LYS A 57 -2.10 7.06 15.38
C LYS A 57 -1.79 7.32 13.91
N THR A 58 -1.63 8.59 13.56
CA THR A 58 -1.01 9.00 12.30
C THR A 58 0.03 10.07 12.55
N GLU A 59 1.16 10.00 11.86
CA GLU A 59 2.19 11.03 11.88
C GLU A 59 2.46 11.47 10.45
N THR A 60 2.70 12.76 10.25
CA THR A 60 3.00 13.32 8.93
C THR A 60 4.22 14.22 9.04
N MET A 61 5.28 13.82 8.35
CA MET A 61 6.42 14.67 8.07
C MET A 61 6.22 15.28 6.68
N ALA A 62 6.19 16.61 6.61
CA ALA A 62 6.20 17.32 5.35
C ALA A 62 7.34 18.34 5.36
N ASN A 63 8.11 18.38 4.28
CA ASN A 63 9.09 19.45 4.11
C ASN A 63 8.31 20.71 3.69
N SER A 64 8.36 21.73 4.54
CA SER A 64 7.80 23.06 4.27
C SER A 64 8.58 23.78 3.16
#